data_AF-A0A7X6SAN8-F1
#
_entry.id   AF-A0A7X6SAN8-F1
#
_cell.length_a   1.000
_cell.length_b   1.000
_cell.length_c   1.000
_cell.angle_alpha   90.00
_cell.angle_beta   90.00
_cell.angle_gamma   90.00
#
_symmetry.space_group_name_H-M   'P 1'
#
loop_
_entity.id
_entity.type
_entity.pdbx_description
1 polymer ?
#
loop_
_entity_poly.entity_id
_entity_poly.type
_entity_poly.pdbx_seq_one_letter_code
_entity_poly.pdbx_strand_id
1 'polypeptide(L)'
;ERIKGGYAWRKVLNTGNIIVNGSDANVELVNPYHGLYAAVTRKGRDGEPEGGWYPEECMTREEALRSFTIWAAYGQFEEDIKGSIEVGKLADFVVIDRDYMTCPDSEIMNILPLATIVGGEVVYEKDNSKVTVMFEGMPMGFDSAPILENGRTYVLAKNLFNNLGLEYTYNEDSNKYIVNEMEFDAKDDYVPLRLVAETLGYKVNWNQNSMSVSILR
;
A
#
# COMPACT_ATOMS: atom_id res chain seq x y z
N GLU A 1 27.16 -6.44 17.25
CA GLU A 1 26.50 -6.65 18.56
C GLU A 1 25.24 -5.81 18.80
N ARG A 2 25.26 -4.47 18.90
CA ARG A 2 24.07 -3.66 19.26
C ARG A 2 22.80 -3.91 18.43
N ILE A 3 22.95 -4.05 17.10
CA ILE A 3 21.81 -4.21 16.19
C ILE A 3 20.99 -5.48 16.43
N LYS A 4 21.57 -6.52 17.05
CA LYS A 4 20.88 -7.79 17.36
C LYS A 4 19.75 -7.64 18.40
N GLY A 5 19.78 -6.56 19.19
CA GLY A 5 18.70 -6.21 20.12
C GLY A 5 17.73 -5.15 19.56
N GLY A 6 18.04 -4.58 18.39
CA GLY A 6 17.15 -3.62 17.73
C GLY A 6 15.98 -4.35 17.08
N TYR A 7 14.75 -3.86 17.31
CA TYR A 7 13.52 -4.40 16.71
C TYR A 7 13.33 -5.92 16.91
N ALA A 8 13.69 -6.42 18.10
CA ALA A 8 13.61 -7.82 18.49
C ALA A 8 12.18 -8.23 18.92
N TRP A 9 11.22 -8.02 18.02
CA TRP A 9 9.80 -8.11 18.31
C TRP A 9 9.35 -9.51 18.73
N ARG A 10 9.77 -10.57 18.03
CA ARG A 10 9.42 -11.95 18.40
C ARG A 10 9.97 -12.30 19.77
N LYS A 11 11.21 -11.88 20.07
CA LYS A 11 11.80 -12.11 21.40
C LYS A 11 10.98 -11.44 22.50
N VAL A 12 10.52 -10.22 22.30
CA VAL A 12 9.65 -9.52 23.27
C VAL A 12 8.31 -10.24 23.42
N LEU A 13 7.63 -10.57 22.32
CA LEU A 13 6.34 -11.26 22.34
C LEU A 13 6.42 -12.61 23.06
N ASN A 14 7.51 -13.37 22.87
CA ASN A 14 7.72 -14.67 23.53
C ASN A 14 7.86 -14.58 25.06
N THR A 15 8.09 -13.38 25.62
CA THR A 15 8.09 -13.17 27.08
C THR A 15 6.70 -12.89 27.66
N GLY A 16 5.67 -12.85 26.81
CA GLY A 16 4.29 -12.50 27.20
C GLY A 16 4.01 -10.99 27.21
N ASN A 17 4.97 -10.17 26.78
CA ASN A 17 4.79 -8.74 26.60
C ASN A 17 4.12 -8.44 25.25
N ILE A 18 3.49 -7.27 25.15
CA ILE A 18 2.90 -6.74 23.91
C ILE A 18 3.85 -5.74 23.26
N ILE A 19 3.59 -5.43 21.99
CA ILE A 19 4.30 -4.36 21.27
C ILE A 19 3.27 -3.33 20.83
N VAL A 20 3.53 -2.08 21.20
CA VAL A 20 2.74 -0.94 20.78
C VAL A 20 3.44 -0.30 19.60
N ASN A 21 2.94 -0.57 18.40
CA ASN A 21 3.49 0.03 17.19
C ASN A 21 2.80 1.36 16.87
N GLY A 22 3.50 2.18 16.10
CA GLY A 22 3.00 3.42 15.50
C GLY A 22 3.81 3.70 14.24
N SER A 23 3.42 4.73 13.48
CA SER A 23 4.17 5.08 12.27
C SER A 23 5.50 5.77 12.59
N ASP A 24 5.57 6.61 13.62
CA ASP A 24 6.64 7.63 13.77
C ASP A 24 6.61 8.67 12.62
N ALA A 25 5.40 8.96 12.11
CA ALA A 25 5.21 10.03 11.15
C ALA A 25 5.62 11.39 11.76
N ASN A 26 6.33 12.24 11.03
CA ASN A 26 6.57 12.22 9.58
C ASN A 26 7.90 11.60 9.13
N VAL A 27 8.62 10.88 9.99
CA VAL A 27 9.85 10.16 9.59
C VAL A 27 9.49 9.01 8.65
N GLU A 28 8.42 8.29 8.97
CA GLU A 28 7.83 7.23 8.15
C GLU A 28 6.47 7.64 7.56
N LEU A 29 5.93 6.78 6.68
CA LEU A 29 4.61 6.96 6.09
C LEU A 29 3.50 6.87 7.14
N VAL A 30 2.52 7.77 7.04
CA VAL A 30 1.34 7.77 7.93
C VAL A 30 0.43 6.54 7.71
N ASN A 31 0.45 5.96 6.51
CA ASN A 31 -0.39 4.83 6.16
C ASN A 31 0.05 3.56 6.92
N PRO A 32 -0.77 3.02 7.85
CA PRO A 32 -0.37 1.92 8.72
C PRO A 32 -0.12 0.61 7.98
N TYR A 33 -0.66 0.44 6.77
CA TYR A 33 -0.46 -0.79 6.00
C TYR A 33 1.01 -1.01 5.61
N HIS A 34 1.81 0.04 5.52
CA HIS A 34 3.27 -0.07 5.33
C HIS A 34 3.96 -0.63 6.57
N GLY A 35 3.57 -0.16 7.75
CA GLY A 35 4.04 -0.70 9.02
C GLY A 35 3.59 -2.14 9.25
N LEU A 36 2.34 -2.48 8.90
CA LEU A 36 1.82 -3.85 8.95
C LEU A 36 2.57 -4.78 7.99
N TYR A 37 2.87 -4.32 6.78
CA TYR A 37 3.68 -5.07 5.82
C TYR A 37 5.09 -5.33 6.37
N ALA A 38 5.77 -4.30 6.86
CA ALA A 38 7.11 -4.43 7.45
C ALA A 38 7.10 -5.31 8.71
N ALA A 39 6.02 -5.28 9.50
CA ALA A 39 5.86 -6.11 10.70
C ALA A 39 5.87 -7.61 10.40
N VAL A 40 5.19 -8.01 9.33
CA VAL A 40 5.00 -9.43 8.99
C VAL A 40 6.05 -9.97 8.02
N THR A 41 6.64 -9.10 7.20
CA THR A 41 7.63 -9.51 6.19
C THR A 41 9.06 -9.14 6.53
N ARG A 42 9.26 -8.10 7.35
CA ARG A 42 10.56 -7.46 7.63
C ARG A 42 11.28 -6.98 6.36
N LYS A 43 10.52 -6.60 5.33
CA LYS A 43 11.01 -6.08 4.05
C LYS A 43 10.72 -4.59 3.90
N GLY A 44 11.51 -3.91 3.08
CA GLY A 44 11.21 -2.61 2.51
C GLY A 44 10.11 -2.71 1.45
N ARG A 45 9.58 -1.56 1.02
CA ARG A 45 8.48 -1.49 0.02
C ARG A 45 8.86 -2.04 -1.35
N ASP A 46 10.15 -2.09 -1.64
CA ASP A 46 10.75 -2.73 -2.82
C ASP A 46 10.84 -4.26 -2.70
N GLY A 47 10.46 -4.83 -1.55
CA GLY A 47 10.49 -6.26 -1.28
C GLY A 47 11.84 -6.78 -0.78
N GLU A 48 12.81 -5.91 -0.53
CA GLU A 48 14.15 -6.25 -0.09
C GLU A 48 14.35 -6.11 1.44
N PRO A 49 15.28 -6.84 2.07
CA PRO A 49 16.05 -7.93 1.48
C PRO A 49 15.17 -9.16 1.22
N GLU A 50 15.56 -10.01 0.28
CA GLU A 50 14.95 -11.34 0.12
C GLU A 50 14.91 -12.08 1.48
N GLY A 51 13.77 -12.68 1.80
CA GLY A 51 13.53 -13.33 3.09
C GLY A 51 13.26 -12.39 4.26
N GLY A 52 13.51 -11.08 4.16
CA GLY A 52 13.29 -10.10 5.22
C GLY A 52 14.49 -9.94 6.18
N TRP A 53 14.56 -8.80 6.85
CA TRP A 53 15.64 -8.46 7.77
C TRP A 53 15.38 -8.99 9.18
N TYR A 54 16.17 -9.98 9.63
CA TYR A 54 15.89 -10.79 10.82
C TYR A 54 14.47 -11.40 10.78
N PRO A 55 14.21 -12.33 9.85
CA PRO A 55 12.88 -12.90 9.65
C PRO A 55 12.35 -13.65 10.87
N GLU A 56 13.22 -14.14 11.74
CA GLU A 56 12.84 -14.73 13.02
C GLU A 56 12.14 -13.74 13.97
N GLU A 57 12.26 -12.43 13.70
CA GLU A 57 11.58 -11.36 14.43
C GLU A 57 10.24 -10.93 13.81
N CYS A 58 9.81 -11.56 12.71
CA CYS A 58 8.51 -11.28 12.10
C CYS A 58 7.36 -11.50 13.10
N MET A 59 6.39 -10.59 13.06
CA MET A 59 5.08 -10.78 13.69
C MET A 59 4.20 -11.66 12.82
N THR A 60 3.24 -12.36 13.42
CA THR A 60 2.09 -12.85 12.68
C THR A 60 1.21 -11.67 12.26
N ARG A 61 0.33 -11.86 11.27
CA ARG A 61 -0.64 -10.81 10.88
C ARG A 61 -1.52 -10.38 12.04
N GLU A 62 -1.95 -11.32 12.87
CA GLU A 62 -2.77 -11.00 14.04
C GLU A 62 -2.00 -10.15 15.06
N GLU A 63 -0.75 -10.50 15.36
CA GLU A 63 0.11 -9.71 16.26
C GLU A 63 0.37 -8.31 15.70
N ALA A 64 0.67 -8.20 14.40
CA ALA A 64 0.86 -6.93 13.72
C ALA A 64 -0.43 -6.07 13.79
N LEU A 65 -1.60 -6.65 13.48
CA LEU A 65 -2.87 -5.94 13.58
C LEU A 65 -3.14 -5.47 15.00
N ARG A 66 -2.95 -6.33 16.01
CA ARG A 66 -3.11 -5.95 17.42
C ARG A 66 -2.17 -4.81 17.81
N SER A 67 -0.92 -4.84 17.34
CA SER A 67 0.10 -3.82 17.64
C SER A 67 -0.29 -2.41 17.18
N PHE A 68 -1.09 -2.28 16.11
CA PHE A 68 -1.62 -1.02 15.59
C PHE A 68 -3.06 -0.72 16.05
N THR A 69 -3.69 -1.61 16.80
CA THR A 69 -5.09 -1.48 17.24
C THR A 69 -5.20 -1.61 18.76
N ILE A 70 -5.60 -2.77 19.28
CA ILE A 70 -5.90 -2.94 20.70
C ILE A 70 -4.68 -2.77 21.61
N TRP A 71 -3.48 -3.16 21.17
CA TRP A 71 -2.25 -2.93 21.95
C TRP A 71 -1.85 -1.46 21.95
N ALA A 72 -2.07 -0.75 20.84
CA ALA A 72 -1.88 0.69 20.80
C ALA A 72 -2.86 1.43 21.71
N ALA A 73 -4.13 1.01 21.73
CA ALA A 73 -5.12 1.53 22.67
C ALA A 73 -4.73 1.26 24.13
N TYR A 74 -4.24 0.06 24.43
CA TYR A 74 -3.69 -0.28 25.76
C TYR A 74 -2.51 0.63 26.15
N GLY A 75 -1.60 0.91 25.21
CA GLY A 75 -0.50 1.87 25.44
C GLY A 75 -0.98 3.30 25.75
N GLN A 76 -2.23 3.62 25.43
CA GLN A 76 -2.88 4.90 25.72
C GLN A 76 -3.83 4.82 26.94
N PHE A 77 -4.00 3.66 27.57
CA PHE A 77 -5.02 3.39 28.59
C PHE A 77 -6.46 3.60 28.10
N GLU A 78 -6.70 3.33 26.82
CA GLU A 78 -8.00 3.50 26.15
C GLU A 78 -8.55 2.18 25.56
N GLU A 79 -8.01 1.05 25.99
CA GLU A 79 -8.43 -0.28 25.52
C GLU A 79 -9.90 -0.59 25.82
N ASP A 80 -10.50 0.03 26.84
CA ASP A 80 -11.94 -0.09 27.15
C ASP A 80 -12.81 0.85 26.29
N ILE A 81 -12.20 1.79 25.56
CA ILE A 81 -12.89 2.81 24.77
C ILE A 81 -12.76 2.51 23.27
N LYS A 82 -11.61 2.01 22.81
CA LYS A 82 -11.32 1.78 21.37
C LYS A 82 -10.33 0.64 21.14
N GLY A 83 -9.96 0.42 19.88
CA GLY A 83 -8.92 -0.53 19.48
C GLY A 83 -9.41 -1.92 19.07
N SER A 84 -10.72 -2.19 19.15
CA SER A 84 -11.35 -3.42 18.65
C SER A 84 -12.83 -3.19 18.33
N ILE A 85 -13.40 -4.08 17.53
CA ILE A 85 -14.84 -4.07 17.20
C ILE A 85 -15.57 -4.90 18.26
N GLU A 86 -15.99 -4.24 19.34
CA GLU A 86 -16.68 -4.85 20.47
C GLU A 86 -17.81 -3.94 20.96
N VAL A 87 -18.88 -4.54 21.49
CA VAL A 87 -20.02 -3.77 22.03
C VAL A 87 -19.56 -2.89 23.19
N GLY A 88 -19.92 -1.61 23.16
CA GLY A 88 -19.57 -0.62 24.19
C GLY A 88 -18.37 0.27 23.85
N LYS A 89 -17.59 -0.07 22.83
CA LYS A 89 -16.49 0.77 22.32
C LYS A 89 -16.97 1.77 21.26
N LEU A 90 -16.12 2.76 20.96
CA LEU A 90 -16.35 3.70 19.87
C LEU A 90 -16.53 2.96 18.54
N ALA A 91 -17.48 3.44 17.73
CA ALA A 91 -17.68 2.95 16.36
C ALA A 91 -16.65 3.55 15.40
N ASP A 92 -15.37 3.29 15.70
CA ASP A 92 -14.21 3.71 14.91
C ASP A 92 -13.68 2.50 14.13
N PHE A 93 -13.93 2.46 12.83
CA PHE A 93 -13.47 1.36 11.99
C PHE A 93 -13.27 1.80 10.53
N VAL A 94 -12.51 0.98 9.81
CA VAL A 94 -12.29 1.13 8.37
C VAL A 94 -12.84 -0.08 7.64
N VAL A 95 -13.52 0.17 6.52
CA VAL A 95 -13.86 -0.87 5.56
C VAL A 95 -12.74 -0.90 4.54
N ILE A 96 -12.13 -2.06 4.30
CA ILE A 96 -10.95 -2.21 3.44
C ILE A 96 -11.27 -3.00 2.17
N ASP A 97 -10.53 -2.74 1.10
CA ASP A 97 -10.80 -3.27 -0.24
C ASP A 97 -10.36 -4.73 -0.47
N ARG A 98 -9.64 -5.31 0.49
CA ARG A 98 -9.15 -6.69 0.51
C ARG A 98 -8.90 -7.14 1.94
N ASP A 99 -8.97 -8.44 2.17
CA ASP A 99 -8.77 -9.02 3.50
C ASP A 99 -7.28 -9.02 3.90
N TYR A 100 -6.94 -8.23 4.92
CA TYR A 100 -5.59 -8.17 5.49
C TYR A 100 -5.12 -9.52 6.02
N MET A 101 -6.00 -10.42 6.45
CA MET A 101 -5.58 -11.70 7.02
C MET A 101 -5.17 -12.72 5.95
N THR A 102 -5.62 -12.57 4.70
CA THR A 102 -5.47 -13.59 3.66
C THR A 102 -4.88 -13.11 2.33
N CYS A 103 -4.88 -11.80 2.02
CA CYS A 103 -4.26 -11.29 0.80
C CYS A 103 -2.75 -11.62 0.71
N PRO A 104 -2.11 -11.68 -0.46
CA PRO A 104 -0.66 -11.84 -0.53
C PRO A 104 0.09 -10.76 0.24
N ASP A 105 1.24 -11.08 0.85
CA ASP A 105 2.01 -10.10 1.65
C ASP A 105 2.32 -8.82 0.85
N SER A 106 2.70 -8.96 -0.42
CA SER A 106 2.98 -7.82 -1.31
C SER A 106 1.80 -6.89 -1.54
N GLU A 107 0.57 -7.34 -1.27
CA GLU A 107 -0.65 -6.54 -1.42
C GLU A 107 -1.08 -5.85 -0.13
N ILE A 108 -0.44 -6.13 1.02
CA ILE A 108 -0.76 -5.49 2.30
C ILE A 108 -0.61 -3.97 2.18
N MET A 109 0.53 -3.49 1.68
CA MET A 109 0.79 -2.05 1.52
C MET A 109 -0.09 -1.37 0.46
N ASN A 110 -0.80 -2.15 -0.36
CA ASN A 110 -1.75 -1.66 -1.37
C ASN A 110 -3.20 -1.65 -0.87
N ILE A 111 -3.47 -2.02 0.38
CA ILE A 111 -4.80 -1.93 0.96
C ILE A 111 -5.28 -0.47 0.91
N LEU A 112 -6.49 -0.28 0.41
CA LEU A 112 -7.17 1.01 0.40
C LEU A 112 -8.43 0.95 1.27
N PRO A 113 -8.71 2.01 2.07
CA PRO A 113 -10.00 2.15 2.72
C PRO A 113 -11.07 2.39 1.64
N LEU A 114 -12.18 1.65 1.73
CA LEU A 114 -13.42 1.93 1.02
C LEU A 114 -14.26 2.96 1.77
N ALA A 115 -14.20 2.90 3.11
CA ALA A 115 -14.81 3.89 3.98
C ALA A 115 -14.04 3.99 5.31
N THR A 116 -14.08 5.16 5.94
CA THR A 116 -13.61 5.38 7.32
C THR A 116 -14.75 5.93 8.14
N ILE A 117 -15.01 5.28 9.27
CA ILE A 117 -16.07 5.64 10.21
C ILE A 117 -15.39 6.06 11.52
N VAL A 118 -15.78 7.21 12.06
CA VAL A 118 -15.30 7.74 13.34
C VAL A 118 -16.51 8.16 14.16
N GLY A 119 -16.65 7.59 15.36
CA GLY A 119 -17.79 7.84 16.25
C GLY A 119 -19.14 7.42 15.65
N GLY A 120 -19.14 6.51 14.66
CA GLY A 120 -20.33 6.11 13.92
C GLY A 120 -20.64 6.95 12.67
N GLU A 121 -19.89 8.03 12.42
CA GLU A 121 -20.06 8.89 11.25
C GLU A 121 -19.08 8.52 10.14
N VAL A 122 -19.56 8.46 8.89
CA VAL A 122 -18.70 8.23 7.71
C VAL A 122 -17.93 9.51 7.41
N VAL A 123 -16.62 9.51 7.67
CA VAL A 123 -15.73 10.67 7.44
C VAL A 123 -14.93 10.58 6.14
N TYR A 124 -14.90 9.39 5.53
CA TYR A 124 -14.28 9.16 4.23
C TYR A 124 -15.05 8.06 3.49
N GLU A 125 -15.21 8.26 2.19
CA GLU A 125 -15.73 7.27 1.26
C GLU A 125 -14.89 7.29 -0.02
N LYS A 126 -14.52 6.10 -0.51
CA LYS A 126 -13.74 5.98 -1.74
C LYS A 126 -14.59 6.30 -2.96
N ASP A 127 -14.19 7.32 -3.72
CA ASP A 127 -14.75 7.60 -5.04
C ASP A 127 -14.29 6.53 -6.05
N ASN A 128 -15.14 5.54 -6.30
CA ASN A 128 -14.89 4.46 -7.26
C ASN A 128 -15.18 4.86 -8.72
N SER A 129 -15.64 6.09 -8.99
CA SER A 129 -15.70 6.59 -10.38
C SER A 129 -14.30 6.89 -10.94
N LYS A 130 -13.31 7.05 -10.05
CA LYS A 130 -11.92 7.35 -10.40
C LYS A 130 -11.02 6.16 -10.11
N VAL A 131 -10.22 5.80 -11.11
CA VAL A 131 -9.20 4.78 -10.93
C VAL A 131 -8.03 5.34 -10.14
N THR A 132 -7.61 4.61 -9.11
CA THR A 132 -6.41 4.93 -8.32
C THR A 132 -5.26 4.05 -8.79
N VAL A 133 -4.13 4.65 -9.17
CA VAL A 133 -2.92 3.89 -9.50
C VAL A 133 -1.96 4.01 -8.33
N MET A 134 -1.45 2.89 -7.87
CA MET A 134 -0.52 2.75 -6.77
C MET A 134 0.81 2.20 -7.29
N PHE A 135 1.93 2.65 -6.73
CA PHE A 135 3.25 2.08 -6.94
C PHE A 135 3.91 1.82 -5.60
N GLU A 136 4.24 0.56 -5.32
CA GLU A 136 4.82 0.13 -4.03
C GLU A 136 4.05 0.70 -2.82
N GLY A 137 2.72 0.54 -2.84
CA GLY A 137 1.80 1.01 -1.79
C GLY A 137 1.59 2.53 -1.71
N MET A 138 2.10 3.30 -2.69
CA MET A 138 1.95 4.76 -2.73
C MET A 138 1.06 5.21 -3.90
N PRO A 139 0.09 6.10 -3.69
CA PRO A 139 -0.72 6.63 -4.79
C PRO A 139 0.12 7.49 -5.73
N MET A 140 -0.04 7.28 -7.03
CA MET A 140 0.56 8.09 -8.09
C MET A 140 -0.34 9.27 -8.44
N GLY A 141 0.26 10.45 -8.59
CA GLY A 141 -0.42 11.65 -9.08
C GLY A 141 -0.42 11.71 -10.62
N PHE A 142 -1.56 12.11 -11.19
CA PHE A 142 -1.71 12.35 -12.63
C PHE A 142 -2.35 13.72 -12.86
N ASP A 143 -1.89 14.44 -13.87
CA ASP A 143 -2.43 15.76 -14.24
C ASP A 143 -3.86 15.65 -14.79
N SER A 144 -4.24 14.49 -15.27
CA SER A 144 -5.61 14.12 -15.63
C SER A 144 -5.90 12.69 -15.17
N ALA A 145 -7.16 12.45 -14.79
CA ALA A 145 -7.54 11.18 -14.20
C ALA A 145 -7.22 9.99 -15.14
N PRO A 146 -6.75 8.85 -14.58
CA PRO A 146 -6.70 7.59 -15.30
C PRO A 146 -8.08 7.22 -15.88
N ILE A 147 -8.08 6.71 -17.11
CA ILE A 147 -9.29 6.36 -17.86
C ILE A 147 -9.45 4.84 -17.83
N LEU A 148 -10.66 4.36 -17.56
CA LEU A 148 -11.02 2.95 -17.74
C LEU A 148 -11.90 2.82 -18.98
N GLU A 149 -11.36 2.25 -20.04
CA GLU A 149 -12.07 2.03 -21.31
C GLU A 149 -11.95 0.57 -21.73
N ASN A 150 -13.08 -0.10 -22.00
CA ASN A 150 -13.12 -1.50 -22.44
C ASN A 150 -12.31 -2.46 -21.54
N GLY A 151 -12.35 -2.24 -20.22
CA GLY A 151 -11.61 -3.06 -19.24
C GLY A 151 -10.10 -2.81 -19.20
N ARG A 152 -9.60 -1.77 -19.87
CA ARG A 152 -8.19 -1.37 -19.86
C ARG A 152 -8.03 -0.01 -19.21
N THR A 153 -7.03 0.09 -18.33
CA THR A 153 -6.65 1.35 -17.69
C THR A 153 -5.63 2.08 -18.57
N TYR A 154 -5.94 3.33 -18.87
CA TYR A 154 -5.08 4.25 -19.60
C TYR A 154 -4.65 5.39 -18.68
N VAL A 155 -3.39 5.79 -18.77
CA VAL A 155 -2.83 6.88 -17.97
C VAL A 155 -1.99 7.81 -18.83
N LEU A 156 -1.85 9.05 -18.41
CA LEU A 156 -0.90 9.99 -19.01
C LEU A 156 0.51 9.43 -18.92
N ALA A 157 1.15 9.25 -20.07
CA ALA A 157 2.46 8.60 -20.19
C ALA A 157 3.54 9.33 -19.40
N LYS A 158 3.59 10.67 -19.52
CA LYS A 158 4.55 11.51 -18.81
C LYS A 158 4.47 11.34 -17.29
N ASN A 159 3.26 11.37 -16.72
CA ASN A 159 3.08 11.16 -15.29
C ASN A 159 3.49 9.74 -14.90
N LEU A 160 3.11 8.71 -15.66
CA LEU A 160 3.51 7.32 -15.37
C LEU A 160 5.03 7.19 -15.29
N PHE A 161 5.76 7.63 -16.31
CA PHE A 161 7.22 7.50 -16.36
C PHE A 161 7.92 8.33 -15.28
N ASN A 162 7.46 9.56 -15.05
CA ASN A 162 7.98 10.40 -13.97
C ASN A 162 7.77 9.77 -12.59
N ASN A 163 6.58 9.22 -12.31
CA ASN A 163 6.29 8.55 -11.03
C ASN A 163 7.13 7.27 -10.86
N LEU A 164 7.48 6.59 -11.95
CA LEU A 164 8.38 5.42 -11.93
C LEU A 164 9.87 5.79 -11.91
N GLY A 165 10.21 7.08 -12.03
CA GLY A 165 11.59 7.56 -12.08
C GLY A 165 12.33 7.17 -13.37
N LEU A 166 11.60 7.04 -14.48
CA LEU A 166 12.13 6.60 -15.78
C LEU A 166 12.38 7.79 -16.70
N GLU A 167 13.51 7.77 -17.39
CA GLU A 167 13.78 8.68 -18.50
C GLU A 167 13.02 8.24 -19.75
N TYR A 168 12.52 9.21 -20.53
CA TYR A 168 11.78 8.94 -21.75
C TYR A 168 12.02 10.01 -22.81
N THR A 169 11.80 9.63 -24.07
CA THR A 169 11.64 10.58 -25.18
C THR A 169 10.28 10.40 -25.83
N TYR A 170 9.78 11.44 -26.49
CA TYR A 170 8.52 11.39 -27.24
C TYR A 170 8.81 11.74 -28.70
N ASN A 171 8.38 10.86 -29.61
CA ASN A 171 8.47 11.07 -31.05
C ASN A 171 7.12 11.59 -31.55
N GLU A 172 7.08 12.87 -31.95
CA GLU A 172 5.87 13.53 -32.45
C GLU A 172 5.37 12.95 -33.78
N ASP A 173 6.28 12.51 -34.65
CA ASP A 173 5.93 11.99 -35.98
C ASP A 173 5.22 10.63 -35.90
N SER A 174 5.62 9.79 -34.94
CA SER A 174 5.03 8.46 -34.72
C SER A 174 4.05 8.40 -33.55
N ASN A 175 3.91 9.48 -32.77
CA ASN A 175 3.10 9.56 -31.55
C ASN A 175 3.43 8.41 -30.56
N LYS A 176 4.72 8.23 -30.30
CA LYS A 176 5.25 7.16 -29.45
C LYS A 176 6.18 7.68 -28.37
N TYR A 177 6.08 7.07 -27.20
CA TYR A 177 7.05 7.24 -26.13
C TYR A 177 8.13 6.16 -26.22
N ILE A 178 9.39 6.53 -26.00
CA ILE A 178 10.52 5.60 -25.95
C ILE A 178 11.08 5.58 -24.53
N VAL A 179 11.10 4.41 -23.90
CA VAL A 179 11.62 4.18 -22.54
C VAL A 179 12.45 2.90 -22.56
N ASN A 180 13.70 2.94 -22.07
CA ASN A 180 14.61 1.79 -22.08
C ASN A 180 14.69 1.10 -23.46
N GLU A 181 14.78 1.88 -24.54
CA GLU A 181 14.80 1.39 -25.94
C GLU A 181 13.50 0.71 -26.43
N MET A 182 12.44 0.72 -25.62
CA MET A 182 11.11 0.18 -25.95
C MET A 182 10.18 1.30 -26.41
N GLU A 183 9.38 1.04 -27.45
CA GLU A 183 8.40 2.00 -27.97
C GLU A 183 6.98 1.69 -27.48
N PHE A 184 6.25 2.74 -27.08
CA PHE A 184 4.87 2.65 -26.63
C PHE A 184 3.99 3.64 -27.40
N ASP A 185 2.95 3.12 -28.07
CA ASP A 185 1.96 3.94 -28.75
C ASP A 185 1.15 4.76 -27.74
N ALA A 186 1.06 6.06 -27.97
CA ALA A 186 0.19 6.95 -27.20
C ALA A 186 -1.04 7.35 -28.02
N LYS A 187 -2.16 7.57 -27.34
CA LYS A 187 -3.35 8.20 -27.91
C LYS A 187 -3.68 9.40 -27.03
N ASP A 188 -3.56 10.60 -27.58
CA ASP A 188 -3.79 11.84 -26.83
C ASP A 188 -2.96 11.91 -25.53
N ASP A 189 -1.67 11.53 -25.59
CA ASP A 189 -0.74 11.37 -24.45
C ASP A 189 -1.04 10.23 -23.47
N TYR A 190 -2.10 9.45 -23.68
CA TYR A 190 -2.42 8.28 -22.85
C TYR A 190 -1.79 6.99 -23.39
N VAL A 191 -1.29 6.17 -22.47
CA VAL A 191 -0.76 4.83 -22.74
C VAL A 191 -1.50 3.77 -21.93
N PRO A 192 -1.63 2.53 -22.45
CA PRO A 192 -2.23 1.41 -21.71
C PRO A 192 -1.33 0.98 -20.54
N LEU A 193 -1.72 1.32 -19.31
CA LEU A 193 -0.88 1.20 -18.11
C LEU A 193 -0.31 -0.21 -17.94
N ARG A 194 -1.17 -1.24 -17.99
CA ARG A 194 -0.75 -2.63 -17.76
C ARG A 194 0.30 -3.07 -18.78
N LEU A 195 0.05 -2.81 -20.06
CA LEU A 195 0.95 -3.19 -21.15
C LEU A 195 2.31 -2.55 -20.95
N VAL A 196 2.35 -1.25 -20.69
CA VAL A 196 3.60 -0.50 -20.48
C VAL A 196 4.35 -1.02 -19.25
N ALA A 197 3.69 -1.09 -18.09
CA ALA A 197 4.33 -1.48 -16.85
C ALA A 197 4.84 -2.93 -16.88
N GLU A 198 4.05 -3.88 -17.40
CA GLU A 198 4.50 -5.28 -17.52
C GLU A 198 5.62 -5.46 -18.53
N THR A 199 5.63 -4.68 -19.63
CA THR A 199 6.71 -4.68 -20.62
C THR A 199 8.01 -4.14 -20.02
N LEU A 200 7.92 -3.18 -19.10
CA LEU A 200 9.04 -2.66 -18.31
C LEU A 200 9.45 -3.58 -17.14
N GLY A 201 8.79 -4.74 -16.98
CA GLY A 201 9.13 -5.75 -15.99
C GLY A 201 8.41 -5.63 -14.65
N TYR A 202 7.49 -4.69 -14.49
CA TYR A 202 6.70 -4.55 -13.26
C TYR A 202 5.52 -5.53 -13.21
N LYS A 203 5.10 -5.91 -12.01
CA LYS A 203 3.85 -6.63 -11.79
C LYS A 203 2.70 -5.65 -11.64
N VAL A 204 1.55 -5.97 -12.26
CA VAL A 204 0.36 -5.12 -12.23
C VAL A 204 -0.84 -5.90 -11.70
N ASN A 205 -1.44 -5.43 -10.62
CA ASN A 205 -2.62 -6.05 -10.00
C ASN A 205 -3.81 -5.11 -10.08
N TRP A 206 -4.99 -5.62 -10.48
CA TRP A 206 -6.24 -4.89 -10.48
C TRP A 206 -7.07 -5.28 -9.26
N ASN A 207 -7.61 -4.31 -8.53
CA ASN A 207 -8.61 -4.52 -7.49
C ASN A 207 -9.92 -3.82 -7.88
N GLN A 208 -10.95 -4.64 -8.13
CA GLN A 208 -12.28 -4.18 -8.52
C GLN A 208 -13.01 -3.42 -7.40
N ASN A 209 -12.79 -3.76 -6.13
CA ASN A 209 -13.53 -3.18 -5.01
C ASN A 209 -13.20 -1.70 -4.79
N SER A 210 -11.94 -1.32 -4.98
CA SER A 210 -11.45 0.06 -4.83
C SER A 210 -11.20 0.77 -6.16
N MET A 211 -11.48 0.09 -7.28
CA MET A 211 -11.15 0.56 -8.64
C MET A 211 -9.68 1.00 -8.71
N SER A 212 -8.78 0.15 -8.25
CA SER A 212 -7.36 0.47 -8.13
C SER A 212 -6.47 -0.47 -8.92
N VAL A 213 -5.34 0.06 -9.38
CA VAL A 213 -4.25 -0.68 -9.99
C VAL A 213 -3.01 -0.55 -9.11
N SER A 214 -2.41 -1.66 -8.71
CA SER A 214 -1.12 -1.67 -8.02
C SER A 214 0.00 -2.06 -8.98
N ILE A 215 1.09 -1.29 -9.00
CA ILE A 215 2.33 -1.57 -9.71
C ILE A 215 3.39 -1.93 -8.67
N LEU A 216 4.09 -3.05 -8.88
CA LEU A 216 5.13 -3.57 -7.99
C LEU A 216 6.37 -3.94 -8.81
N ARG A 217 7.55 -3.83 -8.21
CA ARG A 217 8.80 -4.37 -8.79
C ARG A 217 8.82 -5.90 -8.83
#